data_AF-A0A6B1AJF2-F1
#
_entry.id   AF-A0A6B1AJF2-F1
#
_cell.length_a   1.000
_cell.length_b   1.000
_cell.length_c   1.000
_cell.angle_alpha   90.00
_cell.angle_beta   90.00
_cell.angle_gamma   90.00
#
_symmetry.space_group_name_H-M   'P 1'
#
loop_
_entity.id
_entity.type
_entity.pdbx_description
1 polymer ?
#
loop_
_entity_poly.entity_id
_entity_poly.type
_entity_poly.pdbx_seq_one_letter_code
_entity_poly.pdbx_strand_id
1 'polypeptide(L)'
;MLVASWAAACGDGGTEPPPTHPPRAIGVVPDLELPLGGTVLVQVSGHFSDADGDVLSYEARSSAPGVVAAEMSGGTVQLVALARGMATVTVTARDPEGRAAALRFEVTVPNMAPVTVGAISAVELRVGSTELLAVSGFFSDPEGDALRYEASSSHPDVAAIDVSADTVTISALAEGMSTATVTARDAGGLAAELSFAVEVRPARRFDIEVRFDTTATEPRRAVVLAAAELWMSVLADTELPEVAVEGRIECYGANTTEPVGAIDDLMILVEFRDIDGPGRTLAQAGVCRLREGSMLPVASVAFFDVSDFDGLIDSGDATELAVHEIAHALGFGLLWRPLDLLRNPALGVGAIDAHFVGPLAIAAFDAAGGTDYAGGAKVPVENLGGAGSANLHWRGSVLRGELMRPLNRIGSRETLSAITIRSLADLGYGVDADLAEPYTLPGVGAADEKPGRVVDLGDDVLRGPMEVVDSAGRVVRVLRNRSPGQIPSR
;
A
#
# COMPACT_ATOMS: atom_id res chain seq x y z
N MET A 1 93.95 -102.37 -15.72
CA MET A 1 95.02 -101.38 -15.52
C MET A 1 94.63 -100.14 -16.32
N LEU A 2 94.79 -98.96 -15.73
CA LEU A 2 94.52 -97.61 -16.24
C LEU A 2 93.06 -97.12 -16.18
N VAL A 3 92.71 -95.87 -15.84
CA VAL A 3 93.31 -94.69 -15.15
C VAL A 3 92.21 -93.59 -15.15
N ALA A 4 92.28 -92.62 -14.23
CA ALA A 4 91.67 -91.27 -14.25
C ALA A 4 90.14 -91.16 -14.05
N SER A 5 89.62 -90.55 -12.97
CA SER A 5 89.63 -89.13 -12.52
C SER A 5 88.56 -88.23 -13.15
N TRP A 6 87.56 -87.90 -12.32
CA TRP A 6 86.73 -86.68 -12.22
C TRP A 6 86.04 -86.12 -13.48
N ALA A 7 84.71 -86.22 -13.48
CA ALA A 7 83.83 -85.20 -14.04
C ALA A 7 82.69 -84.96 -13.04
N ALA A 8 82.56 -83.70 -12.60
CA ALA A 8 81.49 -83.23 -11.74
C ALA A 8 80.15 -83.31 -12.51
N ALA A 9 79.15 -83.92 -11.88
CA ALA A 9 77.76 -83.78 -12.30
C ALA A 9 77.12 -82.69 -11.45
N CYS A 10 76.86 -81.53 -12.05
CA CYS A 10 75.87 -80.59 -11.54
C CYS A 10 74.50 -81.27 -11.62
N GLY A 11 73.91 -81.59 -10.46
CA GLY A 11 72.49 -81.88 -10.37
C GLY A 11 71.74 -80.57 -10.23
N ASP A 12 70.91 -80.25 -11.21
CA ASP A 12 69.92 -79.18 -11.15
C ASP A 12 68.91 -79.48 -10.04
N GLY A 13 69.23 -79.08 -8.82
CA GLY A 13 68.27 -78.92 -7.74
C GLY A 13 67.48 -77.64 -7.99
N GLY A 14 66.54 -77.69 -8.93
CA GLY A 14 65.50 -76.68 -9.04
C GLY A 14 64.66 -76.70 -7.76
N THR A 15 65.02 -75.88 -6.78
CA THR A 15 64.13 -75.55 -5.68
C THR A 15 62.99 -74.74 -6.28
N GLU A 16 61.82 -75.35 -6.36
CA GLU A 16 60.58 -74.63 -6.65
C GLU A 16 60.52 -73.42 -5.71
N PRO A 17 60.38 -72.19 -6.24
CA PRO A 17 60.30 -71.01 -5.39
C PRO A 17 59.13 -71.17 -4.40
N PRO A 18 59.23 -70.62 -3.17
CA PRO A 18 58.16 -70.71 -2.19
C PRO A 18 56.84 -70.24 -2.80
N PRO A 19 55.70 -70.88 -2.46
CA PRO A 19 54.42 -70.50 -3.01
C PRO A 19 54.12 -69.05 -2.61
N THR A 20 54.00 -68.18 -3.60
CA THR A 20 53.57 -66.80 -3.41
C THR A 20 52.09 -66.77 -2.97
N HIS A 21 51.68 -65.83 -2.15
CA HIS A 21 50.35 -65.64 -1.56
C HIS A 21 49.72 -64.35 -2.11
N PRO A 22 48.42 -64.33 -2.42
CA PRO A 22 47.76 -63.10 -2.83
C PRO A 22 47.63 -62.14 -1.64
N PRO A 23 47.48 -60.82 -1.90
CA PRO A 23 47.19 -59.86 -0.86
C PRO A 23 45.87 -60.19 -0.15
N ARG A 24 45.72 -59.73 1.09
CA ARG A 24 44.51 -59.86 1.89
C ARG A 24 44.07 -58.53 2.45
N ALA A 25 42.77 -58.30 2.49
CA ALA A 25 42.20 -57.20 3.28
C ALA A 25 42.25 -57.57 4.77
N ILE A 26 42.80 -56.69 5.60
CA ILE A 26 43.01 -56.91 7.04
C ILE A 26 42.25 -55.93 7.94
N GLY A 27 41.50 -55.00 7.35
CA GLY A 27 40.67 -54.06 8.08
C GLY A 27 39.47 -53.61 7.25
N VAL A 28 38.72 -52.64 7.78
CA VAL A 28 37.61 -52.00 7.08
C VAL A 28 37.87 -50.50 6.99
N VAL A 29 37.35 -49.88 5.93
CA VAL A 29 37.23 -48.42 5.85
C VAL A 29 35.78 -48.10 6.26
N PRO A 30 35.54 -47.22 7.23
CA PRO A 30 34.17 -46.85 7.61
C PRO A 30 33.48 -46.11 6.47
N ASP A 31 32.16 -46.21 6.43
CA ASP A 31 31.34 -45.41 5.53
C ASP A 31 31.49 -43.92 5.86
N LEU A 32 31.36 -43.06 4.84
CA LEU A 32 31.62 -41.64 4.92
C LEU A 32 30.40 -40.84 4.49
N GLU A 33 30.19 -39.70 5.14
CA GLU A 33 29.21 -38.71 4.73
C GLU A 33 29.96 -37.42 4.38
N LEU A 34 29.73 -36.89 3.16
CA LEU A 34 30.40 -35.70 2.66
C LEU A 34 29.37 -34.68 2.18
N PRO A 35 29.47 -33.39 2.56
CA PRO A 35 28.65 -32.35 1.94
C PRO A 35 29.03 -32.19 0.47
N LEU A 36 28.11 -31.66 -0.35
CA LEU A 36 28.39 -31.39 -1.76
C LEU A 36 29.63 -30.48 -1.91
N GLY A 37 30.53 -30.83 -2.84
CA GLY A 37 31.82 -30.16 -3.02
C GLY A 37 32.89 -30.52 -1.98
N GLY A 38 32.53 -31.28 -0.94
CA GLY A 38 33.44 -31.78 0.07
C GLY A 38 34.52 -32.70 -0.52
N THR A 39 35.73 -32.61 0.02
CA THR A 39 36.86 -33.47 -0.35
C THR A 39 37.44 -34.12 0.89
N VAL A 40 37.77 -35.42 0.80
CA VAL A 40 38.44 -36.15 1.88
C VAL A 40 39.54 -37.05 1.32
N LEU A 41 40.61 -37.20 2.09
CA LEU A 41 41.71 -38.12 1.81
C LEU A 41 41.61 -39.32 2.76
N VAL A 42 41.56 -40.52 2.19
CA VAL A 42 41.45 -41.77 2.96
C VAL A 42 42.68 -42.62 2.68
N GLN A 43 43.48 -42.88 3.72
CA GLN A 43 44.65 -43.76 3.62
C GLN A 43 44.20 -45.21 3.59
N VAL A 44 44.43 -45.92 2.48
CA VAL A 44 43.94 -47.30 2.27
C VAL A 44 45.05 -48.35 2.36
N SER A 45 46.32 -47.94 2.26
CA SER A 45 47.46 -48.86 2.29
C SER A 45 47.53 -49.72 3.56
N GLY A 46 47.15 -49.16 4.71
CA GLY A 46 47.12 -49.88 5.99
C GLY A 46 45.99 -50.92 6.13
N HIS A 47 45.08 -51.01 5.16
CA HIS A 47 43.95 -51.95 5.19
C HIS A 47 44.20 -53.23 4.39
N PHE A 48 45.39 -53.37 3.78
CA PHE A 48 45.81 -54.56 3.04
C PHE A 48 47.15 -55.07 3.57
N SER A 49 47.34 -56.38 3.55
CA SER A 49 48.62 -57.02 3.86
C SER A 49 48.95 -58.08 2.82
N ASP A 50 50.23 -58.20 2.49
CA ASP A 50 50.77 -59.30 1.74
C ASP A 50 51.66 -60.17 2.64
N ALA A 51 51.53 -61.49 2.56
CA ALA A 51 52.25 -62.42 3.44
C ALA A 51 53.72 -62.61 3.03
N ASP A 52 54.04 -62.34 1.76
CA ASP A 52 55.39 -62.44 1.21
C ASP A 52 56.15 -61.10 1.29
N GLY A 53 55.44 -60.03 1.67
CA GLY A 53 55.99 -58.68 1.84
C GLY A 53 56.06 -57.88 0.55
N ASP A 54 55.28 -58.29 -0.46
CA ASP A 54 55.26 -57.62 -1.76
C ASP A 54 54.73 -56.18 -1.68
N VAL A 55 55.30 -55.31 -2.51
CA VAL A 55 54.82 -53.93 -2.64
C VAL A 55 53.51 -53.93 -3.42
N LEU A 56 52.43 -53.52 -2.77
CA LEU A 56 51.09 -53.51 -3.37
C LEU A 56 50.85 -52.24 -4.19
N SER A 57 50.22 -52.43 -5.35
CA SER A 57 49.62 -51.35 -6.15
C SER A 57 48.13 -51.23 -5.85
N TYR A 58 47.61 -50.00 -5.84
CA TYR A 58 46.23 -49.72 -5.46
C TYR A 58 45.45 -49.07 -6.61
N GLU A 59 44.17 -49.41 -6.70
CA GLU A 59 43.20 -48.81 -7.61
C GLU A 59 41.90 -48.55 -6.85
N ALA A 60 41.28 -47.38 -7.02
CA ALA A 60 39.94 -47.09 -6.51
C ALA A 60 38.95 -46.90 -7.65
N ARG A 61 37.73 -47.42 -7.48
CA ARG A 61 36.62 -47.24 -8.40
C ARG A 61 35.36 -46.89 -7.63
N SER A 62 34.73 -45.78 -8.01
CA SER A 62 33.41 -45.40 -7.52
C SER A 62 32.33 -46.08 -8.36
N SER A 63 31.27 -46.61 -7.73
CA SER A 63 30.09 -47.12 -8.43
C SER A 63 29.29 -46.01 -9.13
N ALA A 64 29.43 -44.76 -8.67
CA ALA A 64 28.76 -43.59 -9.21
C ALA A 64 29.74 -42.39 -9.24
N PRO A 65 30.65 -42.34 -10.23
CA PRO A 65 31.69 -41.31 -10.31
C PRO A 65 31.15 -39.89 -10.50
N GLY A 66 29.89 -39.74 -10.96
CA GLY A 66 29.20 -38.44 -11.00
C GLY A 66 28.63 -37.97 -9.66
N VAL A 67 28.53 -38.86 -8.66
CA VAL A 67 28.12 -38.55 -7.27
C VAL A 67 29.37 -38.38 -6.41
N VAL A 68 30.29 -39.34 -6.46
CA VAL A 68 31.57 -39.29 -5.76
C VAL A 68 32.68 -39.68 -6.73
N ALA A 69 33.55 -38.74 -7.06
CA ALA A 69 34.79 -39.03 -7.77
C ALA A 69 35.81 -39.63 -6.80
N ALA A 70 36.52 -40.66 -7.24
CA ALA A 70 37.55 -41.34 -6.48
C ALA A 70 38.84 -41.41 -7.30
N GLU A 71 39.89 -40.76 -6.82
CA GLU A 71 41.21 -40.75 -7.47
C GLU A 71 42.25 -41.37 -6.53
N MET A 72 43.02 -42.32 -7.03
CA MET A 72 44.03 -43.01 -6.26
C MET A 72 45.41 -42.38 -6.50
N SER A 73 46.14 -42.07 -5.43
CA SER A 73 47.53 -41.63 -5.50
C SER A 73 48.37 -42.36 -4.46
N GLY A 74 49.22 -43.28 -4.93
CA GLY A 74 49.99 -44.17 -4.07
C GLY A 74 49.08 -45.07 -3.24
N GLY A 75 48.99 -44.81 -1.94
CA GLY A 75 48.15 -45.55 -0.99
C GLY A 75 46.95 -44.78 -0.45
N THR A 76 46.69 -43.57 -0.96
CA THR A 76 45.61 -42.68 -0.50
C THR A 76 44.57 -42.50 -1.60
N VAL A 77 43.30 -42.69 -1.28
CA VAL A 77 42.19 -42.28 -2.17
C VAL A 77 41.75 -40.86 -1.82
N GLN A 78 41.71 -39.99 -2.82
CA GLN A 78 41.02 -38.72 -2.74
C GLN A 78 39.59 -38.89 -3.24
N LEU A 79 38.64 -38.54 -2.38
CA LEU A 79 37.21 -38.56 -2.69
C LEU A 79 36.69 -37.14 -2.79
N VAL A 80 35.92 -36.85 -3.84
CA VAL A 80 35.27 -35.54 -4.04
C VAL A 80 33.78 -35.77 -4.25
N ALA A 81 32.95 -35.14 -3.43
CA ALA A 81 31.50 -35.17 -3.56
C ALA A 81 31.06 -34.20 -4.68
N LEU A 82 30.47 -34.74 -5.75
CA LEU A 82 30.11 -34.00 -6.96
C LEU A 82 28.60 -33.84 -7.16
N ALA A 83 27.77 -34.75 -6.61
CA ALA A 83 26.32 -34.65 -6.66
C ALA A 83 25.68 -35.39 -5.47
N ARG A 84 24.44 -35.05 -5.14
CA ARG A 84 23.64 -35.77 -4.14
C ARG A 84 23.48 -37.25 -4.49
N GLY A 85 23.58 -38.13 -3.49
CA GLY A 85 23.33 -39.56 -3.65
C GLY A 85 24.29 -40.42 -2.83
N MET A 86 24.31 -41.71 -3.14
CA MET A 86 25.23 -42.68 -2.51
C MET A 86 26.11 -43.33 -3.57
N ALA A 87 27.38 -43.53 -3.23
CA ALA A 87 28.33 -44.25 -4.06
C ALA A 87 29.09 -45.28 -3.22
N THR A 88 29.28 -46.49 -3.73
CA THR A 88 30.17 -47.48 -3.13
C THR A 88 31.54 -47.35 -3.76
N VAL A 89 32.57 -47.09 -2.96
CA VAL A 89 33.96 -47.04 -3.42
C VAL A 89 34.59 -48.41 -3.21
N THR A 90 35.07 -49.02 -4.29
CA THR A 90 35.84 -50.27 -4.25
C THR A 90 37.31 -49.98 -4.42
N VAL A 91 38.11 -50.35 -3.43
CA VAL A 91 39.58 -50.26 -3.48
C VAL A 91 40.13 -51.66 -3.72
N THR A 92 40.96 -51.82 -4.75
CA THR A 92 41.62 -53.08 -5.10
C THR A 92 43.13 -52.94 -4.89
N ALA A 93 43.72 -53.83 -4.10
CA ALA A 93 45.17 -53.96 -3.97
C ALA A 93 45.66 -55.15 -4.79
N ARG A 94 46.75 -54.97 -5.55
CA ARG A 94 47.37 -56.00 -6.39
C ARG A 94 48.85 -56.18 -6.09
N ASP A 95 49.29 -57.42 -6.05
CA ASP A 95 50.71 -57.79 -6.03
C ASP A 95 51.36 -57.66 -7.43
N PRO A 96 52.69 -57.80 -7.56
CA PRO A 96 53.39 -57.78 -8.85
C PRO A 96 52.93 -58.87 -9.84
N GLU A 97 52.42 -59.99 -9.34
CA GLU A 97 51.88 -61.11 -10.11
C GLU A 97 50.41 -60.88 -10.57
N GLY A 98 49.80 -59.77 -10.15
CA GLY A 98 48.47 -59.31 -10.56
C GLY A 98 47.29 -59.91 -9.76
N ARG A 99 47.55 -60.71 -8.73
CA ARG A 99 46.52 -61.25 -7.82
C ARG A 99 46.03 -60.13 -6.90
N ALA A 100 44.77 -60.21 -6.50
CA ALA A 100 44.08 -59.04 -5.93
C ALA A 100 43.21 -59.35 -4.70
N ALA A 101 43.12 -58.35 -3.82
CA ALA A 101 42.11 -58.25 -2.77
C ALA A 101 41.36 -56.93 -2.92
N ALA A 102 40.10 -56.89 -2.49
CA ALA A 102 39.28 -55.69 -2.56
C ALA A 102 38.57 -55.37 -1.24
N LEU A 103 38.39 -54.08 -0.98
CA LEU A 103 37.59 -53.52 0.10
C LEU A 103 36.54 -52.58 -0.47
N ARG A 104 35.42 -52.44 0.24
CA ARG A 104 34.30 -51.56 -0.14
C ARG A 104 33.83 -50.77 1.06
N PHE A 105 33.46 -49.53 0.83
CA PHE A 105 32.79 -48.66 1.79
C PHE A 105 31.84 -47.72 1.05
N GLU A 106 30.80 -47.28 1.71
CA GLU A 106 29.80 -46.36 1.17
C GLU A 106 30.19 -44.91 1.44
N VAL A 107 29.86 -44.04 0.49
CA VAL A 107 29.99 -42.60 0.61
C VAL A 107 28.65 -41.98 0.27
N THR A 108 28.07 -41.27 1.22
CA THR A 108 26.78 -40.59 1.10
C THR A 108 26.99 -39.09 0.99
N VAL A 109 26.34 -38.49 -0.01
CA VAL A 109 26.22 -37.04 -0.17
C VAL A 109 24.76 -36.70 0.11
N PRO A 110 24.42 -36.27 1.34
CA PRO A 110 23.04 -36.02 1.75
C PRO A 110 22.47 -34.77 1.08
N ASN A 111 21.16 -34.60 1.21
CA ASN A 111 20.47 -33.36 0.91
C ASN A 111 20.47 -32.49 2.17
N MET A 112 20.98 -31.28 2.10
CA MET A 112 20.95 -30.32 3.21
C MET A 112 19.70 -29.44 3.13
N ALA A 113 19.27 -28.92 4.27
CA ALA A 113 18.18 -27.96 4.29
C ALA A 113 18.66 -26.61 3.71
N PRO A 114 17.76 -25.82 3.12
CA PRO A 114 18.03 -24.42 2.83
C PRO A 114 18.47 -23.66 4.09
N VAL A 115 19.18 -22.56 3.90
CA VAL A 115 19.65 -21.67 4.98
C VAL A 115 19.21 -20.23 4.71
N THR A 116 19.09 -19.42 5.76
CA THR A 116 18.83 -17.99 5.64
C THR A 116 20.13 -17.22 5.40
N VAL A 117 20.08 -16.21 4.53
CA VAL A 117 21.26 -15.40 4.13
C VAL A 117 21.20 -13.98 4.71
N GLY A 118 20.17 -13.67 5.52
CA GLY A 118 19.98 -12.38 6.14
C GLY A 118 18.69 -12.31 6.96
N ALA A 119 18.20 -11.10 7.18
CA ALA A 119 16.92 -10.83 7.83
C ALA A 119 16.07 -9.91 6.95
N ILE A 120 14.76 -10.11 6.97
CA ILE A 120 13.78 -9.20 6.37
C ILE A 120 13.47 -8.12 7.42
N SER A 121 13.56 -6.85 7.01
CA SER A 121 13.20 -5.73 7.87
C SER A 121 11.71 -5.74 8.21
N ALA A 122 11.34 -5.12 9.33
CA ALA A 122 9.93 -4.92 9.64
C ALA A 122 9.24 -4.10 8.52
N VAL A 123 8.02 -4.50 8.20
CA VAL A 123 7.19 -3.86 7.18
C VAL A 123 6.16 -2.99 7.89
N GLU A 124 6.10 -1.71 7.55
CA GLU A 124 5.06 -0.80 8.03
C GLU A 124 4.08 -0.50 6.90
N LEU A 125 2.80 -0.75 7.13
CA LEU A 125 1.71 -0.53 6.19
C LEU A 125 0.60 0.30 6.84
N ARG A 126 -0.32 0.76 6.01
CA ARG A 126 -1.60 1.32 6.45
C ARG A 126 -2.74 0.44 5.98
N VAL A 127 -3.84 0.41 6.74
CA VAL A 127 -5.05 -0.31 6.34
C VAL A 127 -5.42 0.05 4.90
N GLY A 128 -5.63 -0.97 4.05
CA GLY A 128 -5.97 -0.84 2.63
C GLY A 128 -4.78 -0.88 1.66
N SER A 129 -3.54 -0.78 2.15
CA SER A 129 -2.33 -0.88 1.30
C SER A 129 -1.82 -2.31 1.12
N THR A 130 -1.00 -2.53 0.09
CA THR A 130 -0.34 -3.81 -0.20
C THR A 130 1.15 -3.60 -0.46
N GLU A 131 1.98 -4.49 0.05
CA GLU A 131 3.44 -4.54 -0.18
C GLU A 131 3.83 -5.82 -0.94
N LEU A 132 4.77 -5.70 -1.87
CA LEU A 132 5.35 -6.82 -2.63
C LEU A 132 6.79 -7.04 -2.22
N LEU A 133 7.10 -8.21 -1.68
CA LEU A 133 8.42 -8.57 -1.18
C LEU A 133 9.00 -9.76 -1.95
N ALA A 134 10.08 -9.54 -2.68
CA ALA A 134 10.85 -10.61 -3.29
C ALA A 134 11.70 -11.32 -2.22
N VAL A 135 11.41 -12.59 -1.96
CA VAL A 135 12.04 -13.34 -0.84
C VAL A 135 13.22 -14.20 -1.25
N SER A 136 13.47 -14.36 -2.56
CA SER A 136 14.52 -15.24 -3.07
C SER A 136 15.93 -14.87 -2.60
N GLY A 137 16.21 -13.59 -2.35
CA GLY A 137 17.49 -13.12 -1.83
C GLY A 137 17.77 -13.42 -0.34
N PHE A 138 16.78 -13.89 0.42
CA PHE A 138 16.93 -14.14 1.86
C PHE A 138 17.20 -15.60 2.20
N PHE A 139 17.18 -16.49 1.21
CA PHE A 139 17.40 -17.92 1.37
C PHE A 139 18.41 -18.44 0.35
N SER A 140 19.20 -19.43 0.73
CA SER A 140 20.10 -20.14 -0.18
C SER A 140 20.07 -21.62 0.15
N ASP A 141 20.13 -22.45 -0.88
CA ASP A 141 20.34 -23.88 -0.73
C ASP A 141 21.84 -24.19 -0.85
N PRO A 142 22.46 -24.95 0.07
CA PRO A 142 23.90 -25.27 -0.01
C PRO A 142 24.28 -26.02 -1.29
N GLU A 143 23.36 -26.79 -1.88
CA GLU A 143 23.53 -27.55 -3.10
C GLU A 143 23.13 -26.76 -4.35
N GLY A 144 22.52 -25.58 -4.17
CA GLY A 144 22.00 -24.75 -5.25
C GLY A 144 20.67 -25.27 -5.81
N ASP A 145 19.94 -26.09 -5.03
CA ASP A 145 18.61 -26.55 -5.43
C ASP A 145 17.62 -25.38 -5.50
N ALA A 146 16.65 -25.50 -6.43
CA ALA A 146 15.60 -24.51 -6.57
C ALA A 146 14.64 -24.55 -5.36
N LEU A 147 14.31 -23.38 -4.83
CA LEU A 147 13.47 -23.23 -3.65
C LEU A 147 12.03 -22.88 -4.02
N ARG A 148 11.08 -23.45 -3.28
CA ARG A 148 9.67 -23.03 -3.26
C ARG A 148 9.38 -22.26 -1.98
N TYR A 149 8.54 -21.23 -2.08
CA TYR A 149 8.22 -20.35 -0.96
C TYR A 149 6.77 -20.50 -0.52
N GLU A 150 6.59 -20.52 0.79
CA GLU A 150 5.30 -20.44 1.48
C GLU A 150 5.40 -19.29 2.48
N ALA A 151 4.29 -18.61 2.78
CA ALA A 151 4.27 -17.58 3.81
C ALA A 151 2.95 -17.58 4.58
N SER A 152 3.01 -17.16 5.84
CA SER A 152 1.87 -17.11 6.74
C SER A 152 1.94 -15.89 7.64
N SER A 153 0.77 -15.44 8.11
CA SER A 153 0.62 -14.32 9.02
C SER A 153 0.08 -14.82 10.36
N SER A 154 0.63 -14.35 11.47
CA SER A 154 0.09 -14.68 12.80
C SER A 154 -1.29 -14.06 13.05
N HIS A 155 -1.61 -12.94 12.39
CA HIS A 155 -2.92 -12.30 12.38
C HIS A 155 -3.35 -11.99 10.93
N PRO A 156 -3.95 -12.95 10.21
CA PRO A 156 -4.42 -12.74 8.84
C PRO A 156 -5.47 -11.64 8.71
N ASP A 157 -6.26 -11.40 9.77
CA ASP A 157 -7.26 -10.32 9.81
C ASP A 157 -6.63 -8.92 9.94
N VAL A 158 -5.36 -8.83 10.34
CA VAL A 158 -4.56 -7.59 10.40
C VAL A 158 -3.74 -7.44 9.11
N ALA A 159 -3.03 -8.49 8.71
CA ALA A 159 -2.23 -8.55 7.50
C ALA A 159 -2.41 -9.91 6.81
N ALA A 160 -3.09 -9.93 5.67
CA ALA A 160 -3.22 -11.13 4.84
C ALA A 160 -1.98 -11.31 3.97
N ILE A 161 -1.56 -12.56 3.77
CA ILE A 161 -0.37 -12.89 2.99
C ILE A 161 -0.72 -13.88 1.89
N ASP A 162 -0.25 -13.61 0.68
CA ASP A 162 -0.29 -14.52 -0.46
C ASP A 162 1.10 -14.66 -1.08
N VAL A 163 1.37 -15.78 -1.75
CA VAL A 163 2.69 -16.05 -2.36
C VAL A 163 2.52 -16.47 -3.81
N SER A 164 3.21 -15.77 -4.70
CA SER A 164 3.31 -16.11 -6.11
C SER A 164 4.77 -16.24 -6.52
N ALA A 165 5.18 -17.46 -6.87
CA ALA A 165 6.58 -17.81 -7.13
C ALA A 165 7.51 -17.44 -5.95
N ASP A 166 8.31 -16.39 -6.10
CA ASP A 166 9.24 -15.88 -5.08
C ASP A 166 8.84 -14.51 -4.51
N THR A 167 7.62 -14.05 -4.82
CA THR A 167 7.08 -12.78 -4.33
C THR A 167 5.98 -13.01 -3.31
N VAL A 168 6.19 -12.48 -2.10
CA VAL A 168 5.20 -12.45 -1.02
C VAL A 168 4.42 -11.14 -1.14
N THR A 169 3.10 -11.24 -1.21
CA THR A 169 2.17 -10.11 -1.22
C THR A 169 1.57 -9.97 0.18
N ILE A 170 1.74 -8.81 0.82
CA ILE A 170 1.21 -8.50 2.15
C ILE A 170 0.12 -7.45 2.01
N SER A 171 -1.12 -7.79 2.33
CA SER A 171 -2.27 -6.88 2.28
C SER A 171 -2.69 -6.47 3.69
N ALA A 172 -2.66 -5.18 3.99
CA ALA A 172 -3.04 -4.64 5.28
C ALA A 172 -4.57 -4.47 5.40
N LEU A 173 -5.19 -5.17 6.35
CA LEU A 173 -6.64 -5.27 6.50
C LEU A 173 -7.19 -4.52 7.72
N ALA A 174 -6.46 -4.51 8.83
CA ALA A 174 -6.87 -3.84 10.07
C ALA A 174 -5.65 -3.30 10.81
N GLU A 175 -5.84 -2.24 11.60
CA GLU A 175 -4.79 -1.70 12.47
C GLU A 175 -4.32 -2.77 13.47
N GLY A 176 -3.01 -2.90 13.63
CA GLY A 176 -2.42 -3.82 14.60
C GLY A 176 -1.03 -4.29 14.21
N MET A 177 -0.55 -5.28 14.95
CA MET A 177 0.73 -5.94 14.70
C MET A 177 0.50 -7.39 14.27
N SER A 178 1.19 -7.81 13.22
CA SER A 178 1.30 -9.22 12.82
C SER A 178 2.77 -9.62 12.69
N THR A 179 3.01 -10.92 12.71
CA THR A 179 4.31 -11.51 12.36
C THR A 179 4.11 -12.31 11.09
N ALA A 180 4.84 -11.95 10.04
CA ALA A 180 4.93 -12.74 8.82
C ALA A 180 6.04 -13.78 8.98
N THR A 181 5.76 -15.03 8.61
CA THR A 181 6.75 -16.11 8.54
C THR A 181 6.81 -16.64 7.12
N VAL A 182 8.00 -16.58 6.52
CA VAL A 182 8.30 -17.11 5.18
C VAL A 182 9.09 -18.41 5.34
N THR A 183 8.64 -19.46 4.68
CA THR A 183 9.28 -20.77 4.65
C THR A 183 9.80 -21.05 3.24
N ALA A 184 11.10 -21.25 3.10
CA ALA A 184 11.72 -21.73 1.87
C ALA A 184 11.96 -23.23 1.98
N ARG A 185 11.48 -24.00 1.00
CA ARG A 185 11.64 -25.47 0.95
C ARG A 185 12.38 -25.89 -0.30
N ASP A 186 13.25 -26.88 -0.18
CA ASP A 186 13.85 -27.55 -1.32
C ASP A 186 12.90 -28.61 -1.92
N ALA A 187 13.36 -29.32 -2.96
CA ALA A 187 12.63 -30.42 -3.58
C ALA A 187 12.55 -31.68 -2.68
N GLY A 188 13.46 -31.82 -1.71
CA GLY A 188 13.47 -32.89 -0.71
C GLY A 188 12.47 -32.67 0.44
N GLY A 189 11.90 -31.46 0.54
CA GLY A 189 10.97 -31.06 1.59
C GLY A 189 11.63 -30.46 2.84
N LEU A 190 12.97 -30.37 2.89
CA LEU A 190 13.66 -29.68 3.97
C LEU A 190 13.45 -28.17 3.83
N ALA A 191 13.54 -27.44 4.95
CA ALA A 191 13.09 -26.06 5.00
C ALA A 191 13.93 -25.17 5.91
N ALA A 192 13.99 -23.89 5.56
CA ALA A 192 14.36 -22.79 6.45
C ALA A 192 13.20 -21.82 6.58
N GLU A 193 13.12 -21.15 7.73
CA GLU A 193 12.08 -20.17 8.04
C GLU A 193 12.72 -18.84 8.45
N LEU A 194 12.05 -17.75 8.08
CA LEU A 194 12.39 -16.40 8.49
C LEU A 194 11.12 -15.66 8.88
N SER A 195 11.13 -15.01 10.04
CA SER A 195 10.00 -14.20 10.52
C SER A 195 10.37 -12.74 10.63
N PHE A 196 9.42 -11.86 10.32
CA PHE A 196 9.56 -10.41 10.46
C PHE A 196 8.22 -9.78 10.92
N ALA A 197 8.31 -8.60 11.53
CA ALA A 197 7.14 -7.87 12.00
C ALA A 197 6.44 -7.14 10.85
N VAL A 198 5.11 -7.11 10.90
CA VAL A 198 4.25 -6.27 10.06
C VAL A 198 3.44 -5.37 10.98
N GLU A 199 3.72 -4.08 10.96
CA GLU A 199 2.92 -3.06 11.66
C GLU A 199 1.92 -2.46 10.67
N VAL A 200 0.63 -2.58 10.97
CA VAL A 200 -0.43 -1.93 10.22
C VAL A 200 -0.95 -0.76 11.04
N ARG A 201 -0.68 0.45 10.56
CA ARG A 201 -1.22 1.69 11.12
C ARG A 201 -2.64 1.93 10.59
N PRO A 202 -3.46 2.78 11.24
CA PRO A 202 -4.73 3.21 10.69
C PRO A 202 -4.59 3.71 9.25
N ALA A 203 -5.63 3.46 8.45
CA ALA A 203 -5.81 4.19 7.19
C ALA A 203 -5.74 5.69 7.50
N ARG A 204 -5.06 6.44 6.64
CA ARG A 204 -5.30 7.88 6.64
C ARG A 204 -6.66 8.10 5.97
N ARG A 205 -7.50 8.90 6.60
CA ARG A 205 -8.82 9.30 6.12
C ARG A 205 -8.79 10.81 6.06
N PHE A 206 -9.59 11.36 5.16
CA PHE A 206 -9.74 12.80 5.04
C PHE A 206 -10.01 13.46 6.40
N ASP A 207 -9.10 14.33 6.82
CA ASP A 207 -9.21 15.08 8.08
C ASP A 207 -9.68 16.52 7.83
N ILE A 208 -10.58 16.99 8.68
CA ILE A 208 -11.01 18.39 8.71
C ILE A 208 -10.63 18.98 10.06
N GLU A 209 -9.51 19.69 10.11
CA GLU A 209 -9.09 20.40 11.32
C GLU A 209 -9.93 21.67 11.50
N VAL A 210 -10.92 21.62 12.40
CA VAL A 210 -11.75 22.77 12.74
C VAL A 210 -11.12 23.60 13.86
N ARG A 211 -10.72 24.84 13.55
CA ARG A 211 -10.20 25.80 14.54
C ARG A 211 -11.23 26.87 14.84
N PHE A 212 -11.76 26.84 16.06
CA PHE A 212 -12.71 27.83 16.54
C PHE A 212 -12.03 29.08 17.12
N ASP A 213 -12.69 30.22 16.99
CA ASP A 213 -12.38 31.39 17.79
C ASP A 213 -12.69 31.18 19.29
N THR A 214 -12.33 32.18 20.11
CA THR A 214 -12.56 32.13 21.57
C THR A 214 -14.02 32.37 21.98
N THR A 215 -14.90 32.73 21.06
CA THR A 215 -16.32 33.05 21.31
C THR A 215 -17.24 31.86 21.07
N ALA A 216 -16.74 30.79 20.45
CA ALA A 216 -17.47 29.56 20.20
C ALA A 216 -17.85 28.83 21.52
N THR A 217 -19.14 28.79 21.81
CA THR A 217 -19.70 28.02 22.93
C THR A 217 -19.81 26.54 22.59
N GLU A 218 -19.84 25.66 23.59
CA GLU A 218 -19.89 24.22 23.38
C GLU A 218 -21.07 23.76 22.48
N PRO A 219 -22.31 24.26 22.64
CA PRO A 219 -23.41 23.89 21.74
C PRO A 219 -23.13 24.25 20.27
N ARG A 220 -22.49 25.40 20.03
CA ARG A 220 -22.16 25.86 18.67
C ARG A 220 -21.06 25.00 18.05
N ARG A 221 -20.02 24.68 18.84
CA ARG A 221 -18.92 23.82 18.41
C ARG A 221 -19.41 22.43 18.05
N ALA A 222 -20.30 21.85 18.86
CA ALA A 222 -20.86 20.52 18.62
C ALA A 222 -21.57 20.41 17.27
N VAL A 223 -22.31 21.44 16.86
CA VAL A 223 -23.00 21.46 15.55
C VAL A 223 -22.01 21.44 14.39
N VAL A 224 -21.01 22.33 14.42
CA VAL A 224 -20.02 22.43 13.33
C VAL A 224 -19.15 21.18 13.26
N LEU A 225 -18.74 20.63 14.40
CA LEU A 225 -17.99 19.38 14.46
C LEU A 225 -18.82 18.21 13.93
N ALA A 226 -20.12 18.11 14.26
CA ALA A 226 -20.98 17.07 13.70
C ALA A 226 -21.12 17.17 12.17
N ALA A 227 -21.17 18.39 11.62
CA ALA A 227 -21.17 18.60 10.18
C ALA A 227 -19.82 18.23 9.54
N ALA A 228 -18.70 18.55 10.19
CA ALA A 228 -17.36 18.14 9.73
C ALA A 228 -17.20 16.61 9.71
N GLU A 229 -17.66 15.92 10.76
CA GLU A 229 -17.66 14.44 10.84
C GLU A 229 -18.45 13.78 9.71
N LEU A 230 -19.60 14.36 9.34
CA LEU A 230 -20.36 13.90 8.18
C LEU A 230 -19.53 13.99 6.90
N TRP A 231 -18.86 15.13 6.68
CA TRP A 231 -18.02 15.32 5.50
C TRP A 231 -16.77 14.44 5.51
N MET A 232 -16.09 14.26 6.64
CA MET A 232 -14.97 13.31 6.76
C MET A 232 -15.42 11.87 6.44
N SER A 233 -16.65 11.50 6.81
CA SER A 233 -17.22 10.20 6.45
C SER A 233 -17.49 10.09 4.95
N VAL A 234 -18.06 11.13 4.32
CA VAL A 234 -18.27 11.18 2.86
C VAL A 234 -16.95 11.11 2.11
N LEU A 235 -15.90 11.74 2.64
CA LEU A 235 -14.59 11.87 1.99
C LEU A 235 -13.59 10.81 2.45
N ALA A 236 -14.04 9.75 3.11
CA ALA A 236 -13.19 8.77 3.79
C ALA A 236 -12.15 8.06 2.90
N ASP A 237 -12.36 8.06 1.58
CA ASP A 237 -11.46 7.50 0.55
C ASP A 237 -10.53 8.56 -0.08
N THR A 238 -10.58 9.80 0.40
CA THR A 238 -9.64 10.86 0.02
C THR A 238 -8.46 10.90 0.97
N GLU A 239 -7.26 10.97 0.40
CA GLU A 239 -6.02 11.34 1.09
C GLU A 239 -5.33 12.43 0.27
N LEU A 240 -5.04 13.57 0.88
CA LEU A 240 -4.28 14.65 0.24
C LEU A 240 -2.88 14.78 0.85
N PRO A 241 -1.87 15.20 0.05
CA PRO A 241 -0.55 15.48 0.59
C PRO A 241 -0.58 16.55 1.70
N GLU A 242 0.11 16.32 2.80
CA GLU A 242 0.28 17.30 3.87
C GLU A 242 0.94 18.62 3.36
N VAL A 243 0.52 19.77 3.89
CA VAL A 243 1.15 21.07 3.61
C VAL A 243 1.84 21.61 4.85
N ALA A 244 3.14 21.88 4.76
CA ALA A 244 3.82 22.63 5.80
C ALA A 244 3.34 24.08 5.83
N VAL A 245 3.03 24.62 7.00
CA VAL A 245 2.60 26.00 7.19
C VAL A 245 3.51 26.69 8.19
N GLU A 246 4.40 27.53 7.67
CA GLU A 246 5.26 28.39 8.49
C GLU A 246 4.43 29.54 9.10
N GLY A 247 4.06 29.40 10.37
CA GLY A 247 3.41 30.45 11.14
C GLY A 247 1.89 30.41 11.13
N ARG A 248 1.26 31.59 11.18
CA ARG A 248 -0.21 31.75 11.27
C ARG A 248 -0.84 31.85 9.89
N ILE A 249 -2.10 31.46 9.79
CA ILE A 249 -2.92 31.67 8.58
C ILE A 249 -3.91 32.79 8.84
N GLU A 250 -4.03 33.69 7.85
CA GLU A 250 -5.11 34.65 7.73
C GLU A 250 -6.01 34.26 6.55
N CYS A 251 -7.32 34.26 6.78
CA CYS A 251 -8.33 33.88 5.81
C CYS A 251 -9.53 34.81 5.98
N TYR A 252 -9.77 35.73 5.05
CA TYR A 252 -10.90 36.69 5.10
C TYR A 252 -11.03 37.44 6.44
N GLY A 253 -9.90 37.82 7.04
CA GLY A 253 -9.84 38.52 8.33
C GLY A 253 -9.84 37.60 9.56
N ALA A 254 -10.19 36.32 9.40
CA ALA A 254 -10.01 35.31 10.45
C ALA A 254 -8.56 34.86 10.52
N ASN A 255 -8.08 34.60 11.74
CA ASN A 255 -6.68 34.32 11.99
C ASN A 255 -6.50 33.15 12.95
N THR A 256 -5.49 32.31 12.70
CA THR A 256 -5.07 31.34 13.71
C THR A 256 -4.42 32.07 14.90
N THR A 257 -4.79 31.67 16.11
CA THR A 257 -4.22 32.22 17.35
C THR A 257 -2.78 31.75 17.57
N GLU A 258 -2.44 30.56 17.11
CA GLU A 258 -1.11 29.96 17.22
C GLU A 258 -0.57 29.54 15.84
N PRO A 259 0.74 29.33 15.70
CA PRO A 259 1.32 28.73 14.49
C PRO A 259 0.67 27.39 14.14
N VAL A 260 0.48 27.13 12.85
CA VAL A 260 -0.22 25.95 12.34
C VAL A 260 0.69 24.72 12.32
N GLY A 261 1.93 24.87 11.85
CA GLY A 261 2.87 23.75 11.71
C GLY A 261 2.68 23.05 10.38
N ALA A 262 1.68 22.19 10.28
CA ALA A 262 1.28 21.52 9.04
C ALA A 262 -0.22 21.25 9.02
N ILE A 263 -0.78 21.11 7.82
CA ILE A 263 -2.19 20.78 7.62
C ILE A 263 -2.26 19.46 6.85
N ASP A 264 -2.83 18.45 7.50
CA ASP A 264 -3.30 17.22 6.84
C ASP A 264 -4.68 17.53 6.23
N ASP A 265 -4.86 17.22 4.96
CA ASP A 265 -6.08 17.47 4.18
C ASP A 265 -6.63 18.91 4.14
N LEU A 266 -7.44 19.32 5.14
CA LEU A 266 -8.13 20.62 5.20
C LEU A 266 -8.20 21.19 6.62
N MET A 267 -7.86 22.47 6.77
CA MET A 267 -8.16 23.26 7.97
C MET A 267 -9.29 24.26 7.70
N ILE A 268 -10.27 24.35 8.60
CA ILE A 268 -11.35 25.35 8.55
C ILE A 268 -11.28 26.25 9.77
N LEU A 269 -11.12 27.56 9.56
CA LEU A 269 -11.25 28.57 10.61
C LEU A 269 -12.73 28.93 10.80
N VAL A 270 -13.23 28.76 12.02
CA VAL A 270 -14.63 28.98 12.33
C VAL A 270 -14.78 30.12 13.33
N GLU A 271 -15.53 31.16 12.95
CA GLU A 271 -15.85 32.29 13.82
C GLU A 271 -17.36 32.46 13.99
N PHE A 272 -17.77 32.85 15.19
CA PHE A 272 -19.15 33.22 15.51
C PHE A 272 -19.21 34.72 15.73
N ARG A 273 -19.74 35.45 14.75
CA ARG A 273 -19.72 36.92 14.74
C ARG A 273 -21.07 37.52 14.34
N ASP A 274 -21.28 38.79 14.62
CA ASP A 274 -22.43 39.54 14.11
C ASP A 274 -22.15 39.89 12.64
N ILE A 275 -22.97 39.36 11.72
CA ILE A 275 -22.78 39.58 10.28
C ILE A 275 -23.66 40.74 9.82
N ASP A 276 -24.98 40.61 9.96
CA ASP A 276 -25.92 41.64 9.54
C ASP A 276 -27.21 41.70 10.36
N GLY A 277 -27.23 41.03 11.52
CA GLY A 277 -28.34 40.99 12.45
C GLY A 277 -29.42 39.97 12.06
N PRO A 278 -30.50 39.84 12.87
CA PRO A 278 -31.42 38.71 12.75
C PRO A 278 -32.13 38.59 11.40
N GLY A 279 -32.20 37.36 10.88
CA GLY A 279 -33.07 36.94 9.79
C GLY A 279 -32.57 37.29 8.39
N ARG A 280 -31.27 37.55 8.24
CA ARG A 280 -30.61 37.82 6.96
C ARG A 280 -29.55 36.75 6.68
N THR A 281 -28.27 37.11 6.66
CA THR A 281 -27.18 36.19 6.30
C THR A 281 -26.92 35.25 7.47
N LEU A 282 -27.29 33.98 7.33
CA LEU A 282 -27.17 33.01 8.42
C LEU A 282 -25.72 32.59 8.67
N ALA A 283 -24.95 32.44 7.60
CA ALA A 283 -23.55 32.06 7.63
C ALA A 283 -22.85 32.48 6.33
N GLN A 284 -21.52 32.41 6.33
CA GLN A 284 -20.71 32.59 5.14
C GLN A 284 -19.49 31.66 5.14
N ALA A 285 -19.15 31.06 4.00
CA ALA A 285 -17.95 30.24 3.84
C ALA A 285 -17.09 30.66 2.66
N GLY A 286 -15.81 30.30 2.71
CA GLY A 286 -14.86 30.65 1.66
C GLY A 286 -13.59 29.84 1.72
N VAL A 287 -12.93 29.73 0.58
CA VAL A 287 -11.61 29.11 0.45
C VAL A 287 -10.56 30.21 0.34
N CYS A 288 -9.44 30.08 1.05
CA CYS A 288 -8.32 31.03 0.95
C CYS A 288 -7.02 30.38 0.50
N ARG A 289 -6.80 29.08 0.74
CA ARG A 289 -5.62 28.37 0.24
C ARG A 289 -5.99 27.10 -0.49
N LEU A 290 -5.32 26.85 -1.62
CA LEU A 290 -5.49 25.71 -2.50
C LEU A 290 -4.16 24.96 -2.65
N ARG A 291 -4.25 23.67 -2.86
CA ARG A 291 -3.12 22.78 -3.09
C ARG A 291 -2.62 22.91 -4.52
N GLU A 292 -1.30 23.07 -4.71
CA GLU A 292 -0.69 22.95 -6.03
C GLU A 292 -0.93 21.54 -6.60
N GLY A 293 -1.28 21.45 -7.88
CA GLY A 293 -1.67 20.20 -8.53
C GLY A 293 -3.17 19.97 -8.48
N SER A 294 -3.70 19.43 -7.38
CA SER A 294 -5.12 19.05 -7.27
C SER A 294 -6.07 20.24 -7.23
N MET A 295 -5.60 21.42 -6.83
CA MET A 295 -6.41 22.62 -6.61
C MET A 295 -7.47 22.48 -5.51
N LEU A 296 -7.44 21.40 -4.73
CA LEU A 296 -8.34 21.22 -3.60
C LEU A 296 -7.94 22.13 -2.42
N PRO A 297 -8.89 22.55 -1.57
CA PRO A 297 -8.62 23.44 -0.46
C PRO A 297 -7.62 22.86 0.55
N VAL A 298 -6.76 23.74 1.06
CA VAL A 298 -5.84 23.50 2.20
C VAL A 298 -6.35 24.24 3.42
N ALA A 299 -6.83 25.48 3.24
CA ALA A 299 -7.38 26.29 4.30
C ALA A 299 -8.60 27.07 3.81
N SER A 300 -9.64 27.06 4.64
CA SER A 300 -10.94 27.68 4.41
C SER A 300 -11.47 28.36 5.67
N VAL A 301 -12.56 29.10 5.53
CA VAL A 301 -13.29 29.74 6.62
C VAL A 301 -14.77 29.39 6.58
N ALA A 302 -15.40 29.40 7.75
CA ALA A 302 -16.84 29.48 7.90
C ALA A 302 -17.19 30.45 9.04
N PHE A 303 -18.11 31.36 8.78
CA PHE A 303 -18.59 32.37 9.72
C PHE A 303 -20.07 32.17 9.95
N PHE A 304 -20.51 32.13 11.20
CA PHE A 304 -21.92 31.94 11.54
C PHE A 304 -22.45 33.17 12.26
N ASP A 305 -23.61 33.69 11.85
CA ASP A 305 -24.21 34.87 12.49
C ASP A 305 -24.75 34.52 13.87
N VAL A 306 -24.14 35.09 14.91
CA VAL A 306 -24.58 34.88 16.31
C VAL A 306 -25.99 35.36 16.59
N SER A 307 -26.52 36.27 15.77
CA SER A 307 -27.89 36.78 15.89
C SER A 307 -28.95 35.73 15.51
N ASP A 308 -28.57 34.74 14.70
CA ASP A 308 -29.49 33.71 14.18
C ASP A 308 -29.10 32.30 14.63
N PHE A 309 -27.81 32.01 14.77
CA PHE A 309 -27.31 30.63 14.92
C PHE A 309 -27.84 29.91 16.15
N ASP A 310 -27.96 30.59 17.30
CA ASP A 310 -28.54 29.97 18.51
C ASP A 310 -30.01 29.59 18.31
N GLY A 311 -30.79 30.39 17.57
CA GLY A 311 -32.16 30.05 17.21
C GLY A 311 -32.24 28.88 16.22
N LEU A 312 -31.23 28.71 15.37
CA LEU A 312 -31.11 27.55 14.49
C LEU A 312 -30.75 26.27 15.26
N ILE A 313 -29.98 26.38 16.35
CA ILE A 313 -29.72 25.24 17.24
C ILE A 313 -31.04 24.78 17.88
N ASP A 314 -31.82 25.72 18.42
CA ASP A 314 -33.09 25.42 19.10
C ASP A 314 -34.15 24.80 18.15
N SER A 315 -34.12 25.19 16.87
CA SER A 315 -35.02 24.64 15.84
C SER A 315 -34.51 23.34 15.21
N GLY A 316 -33.23 23.00 15.38
CA GLY A 316 -32.58 21.82 14.80
C GLY A 316 -32.02 22.02 13.39
N ASP A 317 -32.08 23.24 12.85
CA ASP A 317 -31.66 23.57 11.48
C ASP A 317 -30.17 23.97 11.39
N ALA A 318 -29.49 24.19 12.51
CA ALA A 318 -28.10 24.63 12.54
C ALA A 318 -27.12 23.62 11.93
N THR A 319 -27.38 22.31 12.09
CA THR A 319 -26.54 21.26 11.50
C THR A 319 -26.62 21.28 9.97
N GLU A 320 -27.81 21.45 9.42
CA GLU A 320 -28.02 21.53 7.98
C GLU A 320 -27.24 22.72 7.39
N LEU A 321 -27.35 23.89 8.02
CA LEU A 321 -26.57 25.07 7.65
C LEU A 321 -25.06 24.78 7.73
N ALA A 322 -24.58 24.16 8.82
CA ALA A 322 -23.16 23.86 8.94
C ALA A 322 -22.65 22.87 7.89
N VAL A 323 -23.45 21.87 7.49
CA VAL A 323 -23.10 20.96 6.39
C VAL A 323 -23.02 21.72 5.06
N HIS A 324 -23.94 22.65 4.82
CA HIS A 324 -23.94 23.52 3.64
C HIS A 324 -22.65 24.36 3.58
N GLU A 325 -22.31 25.07 4.65
CA GLU A 325 -21.12 25.93 4.69
C GLU A 325 -19.80 25.15 4.53
N ILE A 326 -19.72 23.96 5.14
CA ILE A 326 -18.53 23.12 4.99
C ILE A 326 -18.39 22.61 3.55
N ALA A 327 -19.49 22.39 2.81
CA ALA A 327 -19.41 22.06 1.38
C ALA A 327 -18.72 23.18 0.58
N HIS A 328 -19.04 24.44 0.87
CA HIS A 328 -18.34 25.59 0.28
C HIS A 328 -16.87 25.66 0.73
N ALA A 329 -16.57 25.36 1.99
CA ALA A 329 -15.20 25.27 2.49
C ALA A 329 -14.39 24.14 1.81
N LEU A 330 -15.05 23.08 1.35
CA LEU A 330 -14.49 22.01 0.51
C LEU A 330 -14.36 22.40 -0.98
N GLY A 331 -14.82 23.60 -1.35
CA GLY A 331 -14.67 24.17 -2.69
C GLY A 331 -15.89 24.04 -3.59
N PHE A 332 -17.02 23.52 -3.09
CA PHE A 332 -18.28 23.53 -3.82
C PHE A 332 -18.65 24.95 -4.27
N GLY A 333 -19.04 25.11 -5.54
CA GLY A 333 -19.31 26.41 -6.16
C GLY A 333 -18.02 27.19 -6.51
N LEU A 334 -17.13 27.36 -5.53
CA LEU A 334 -15.92 28.17 -5.62
C LEU A 334 -14.89 27.62 -6.62
N LEU A 335 -14.75 26.30 -6.71
CA LEU A 335 -13.74 25.64 -7.57
C LEU A 335 -14.27 25.25 -8.95
N TRP A 336 -15.57 25.40 -9.22
CA TRP A 336 -16.14 25.01 -10.51
C TRP A 336 -15.53 25.79 -11.68
N ARG A 337 -15.25 27.08 -11.52
CA ARG A 337 -14.58 27.87 -12.58
C ARG A 337 -13.09 27.53 -12.73
N PRO A 338 -12.27 27.53 -11.65
CA PRO A 338 -10.87 27.11 -11.73
C PRO A 338 -10.65 25.74 -12.36
N LEU A 339 -11.60 24.81 -12.15
CA LEU A 339 -11.54 23.44 -12.66
C LEU A 339 -12.32 23.23 -13.96
N ASP A 340 -12.83 24.30 -14.59
CA ASP A 340 -13.60 24.24 -15.85
C ASP A 340 -14.85 23.34 -15.79
N LEU A 341 -15.49 23.25 -14.62
CA LEU A 341 -16.71 22.49 -14.37
C LEU A 341 -18.00 23.33 -14.44
N LEU A 342 -17.89 24.66 -14.61
CA LEU A 342 -19.04 25.54 -14.81
C LEU A 342 -19.09 26.08 -16.24
N ARG A 343 -20.21 25.89 -16.92
CA ARG A 343 -20.49 26.47 -18.23
C ARG A 343 -21.51 27.60 -18.14
N ASN A 344 -21.36 28.57 -19.02
CA ASN A 344 -22.30 29.68 -19.21
C ASN A 344 -22.65 30.41 -17.90
N PRO A 345 -21.67 30.87 -17.10
CA PRO A 345 -21.98 31.58 -15.86
C PRO A 345 -22.82 32.85 -16.13
N ALA A 346 -23.85 33.07 -15.31
CA ALA A 346 -24.82 34.14 -15.51
C ALA A 346 -25.15 34.87 -14.20
N LEU A 347 -25.41 36.18 -14.28
CA LEU A 347 -25.97 36.98 -13.20
C LEU A 347 -27.25 37.66 -13.72
N GLY A 348 -28.41 37.32 -13.14
CA GLY A 348 -29.70 37.92 -13.45
C GLY A 348 -30.56 37.15 -14.47
N VAL A 349 -31.73 37.73 -14.78
CA VAL A 349 -32.75 37.10 -15.63
C VAL A 349 -32.40 37.29 -17.11
N GLY A 350 -32.04 36.19 -17.79
CA GLY A 350 -31.67 36.16 -19.22
C GLY A 350 -31.22 34.75 -19.64
N ALA A 351 -31.30 34.44 -20.94
CA ALA A 351 -31.19 33.10 -21.53
C ALA A 351 -29.77 32.48 -21.54
N ILE A 352 -29.01 32.66 -20.46
CA ILE A 352 -27.73 31.99 -20.27
C ILE A 352 -27.97 30.86 -19.26
N ASP A 353 -27.90 29.64 -19.76
CA ASP A 353 -28.16 28.41 -19.03
C ASP A 353 -26.90 27.97 -18.26
N ALA A 354 -26.65 28.62 -17.13
CA ALA A 354 -25.56 28.26 -16.23
C ALA A 354 -25.76 26.82 -15.72
N HIS A 355 -24.78 25.95 -15.94
CA HIS A 355 -24.86 24.55 -15.56
C HIS A 355 -23.49 23.96 -15.22
N PHE A 356 -23.52 22.95 -14.37
CA PHE A 356 -22.35 22.17 -13.99
C PHE A 356 -22.14 21.01 -14.96
N VAL A 357 -20.90 20.76 -15.37
CA VAL A 357 -20.56 19.77 -16.40
C VAL A 357 -19.81 18.54 -15.89
N GLY A 358 -19.71 18.37 -14.58
CA GLY A 358 -19.11 17.17 -14.00
C GLY A 358 -19.91 15.92 -14.35
N PRO A 359 -19.29 14.89 -14.95
CA PRO A 359 -20.00 13.71 -15.43
C PRO A 359 -20.63 12.89 -14.29
N LEU A 360 -20.03 12.86 -13.11
CA LEU A 360 -20.55 12.07 -11.98
C LEU A 360 -21.80 12.73 -11.40
N ALA A 361 -21.81 14.06 -11.23
CA ALA A 361 -23.00 14.80 -10.80
C ALA A 361 -24.13 14.73 -11.85
N ILE A 362 -23.80 14.76 -13.15
CA ILE A 362 -24.79 14.59 -14.22
C ILE A 362 -25.46 13.22 -14.13
N ALA A 363 -24.69 12.16 -13.91
CA ALA A 363 -25.24 10.80 -13.75
C ALA A 363 -26.15 10.71 -12.50
N ALA A 364 -25.76 11.34 -11.39
CA ALA A 364 -26.59 11.41 -10.19
C ALA A 364 -27.89 12.20 -10.41
N PHE A 365 -27.83 13.30 -11.18
CA PHE A 365 -29.00 14.09 -11.53
C PHE A 365 -29.99 13.29 -12.39
N ASP A 366 -29.49 12.51 -13.35
CA ASP A 366 -30.32 11.59 -14.14
C ASP A 366 -30.97 10.52 -13.28
N ALA A 367 -30.21 9.92 -12.36
CA ALA A 367 -30.71 8.92 -11.41
C ALA A 367 -31.80 9.50 -10.48
N ALA A 368 -31.73 10.79 -10.15
CA ALA A 368 -32.75 11.49 -9.39
C ALA A 368 -34.01 11.83 -10.21
N GLY A 369 -34.11 11.39 -11.47
CA GLY A 369 -35.25 11.65 -12.37
C GLY A 369 -34.97 12.70 -13.44
N GLY A 370 -33.72 13.13 -13.60
CA GLY A 370 -33.30 14.19 -14.54
C GLY A 370 -33.14 13.76 -15.99
N THR A 371 -33.32 12.46 -16.31
CA THR A 371 -33.12 11.91 -17.66
C THR A 371 -33.92 12.67 -18.73
N ASP A 372 -35.17 13.00 -18.42
CA ASP A 372 -36.10 13.70 -19.32
C ASP A 372 -36.16 15.22 -19.04
N TYR A 373 -35.19 15.77 -18.31
CA TYR A 373 -35.14 17.19 -18.01
C TYR A 373 -35.01 18.01 -19.29
N ALA A 374 -36.05 18.80 -19.59
CA ALA A 374 -36.14 19.63 -20.78
C ALA A 374 -35.98 21.14 -20.48
N GLY A 375 -35.66 21.50 -19.24
CA GLY A 375 -35.54 22.90 -18.79
C GLY A 375 -34.21 23.57 -19.17
N GLY A 376 -33.30 22.85 -19.82
CA GLY A 376 -31.95 23.30 -20.17
C GLY A 376 -30.95 22.15 -20.13
N ALA A 377 -29.68 22.50 -19.93
CA ALA A 377 -28.60 21.58 -19.63
C ALA A 377 -28.77 20.97 -18.22
N LYS A 378 -28.21 19.77 -18.05
CA LYS A 378 -28.30 19.02 -16.80
C LYS A 378 -27.50 19.70 -15.69
N VAL A 379 -27.90 19.43 -14.44
CA VAL A 379 -27.32 20.06 -13.24
C VAL A 379 -27.32 21.59 -13.36
N PRO A 380 -28.51 22.21 -13.50
CA PRO A 380 -28.61 23.65 -13.64
C PRO A 380 -28.11 24.36 -12.39
N VAL A 381 -27.31 25.40 -12.61
CA VAL A 381 -26.70 26.22 -11.58
C VAL A 381 -27.51 27.51 -11.41
N GLU A 382 -27.54 28.02 -10.18
CA GLU A 382 -28.26 29.24 -9.83
C GLU A 382 -27.73 30.45 -10.61
N ASN A 383 -28.63 31.30 -11.09
CA ASN A 383 -28.31 32.52 -11.82
C ASN A 383 -28.92 33.78 -11.19
N LEU A 384 -29.64 33.65 -10.08
CA LEU A 384 -30.24 34.72 -9.27
C LEU A 384 -29.50 34.88 -7.92
N GLY A 385 -29.85 35.90 -7.14
CA GLY A 385 -29.31 36.08 -5.77
C GLY A 385 -27.97 36.82 -5.65
N GLY A 386 -27.54 37.57 -6.67
CA GLY A 386 -26.33 38.40 -6.56
C GLY A 386 -25.03 37.61 -6.65
N ALA A 387 -23.92 38.19 -6.18
CA ALA A 387 -22.60 37.57 -6.32
C ALA A 387 -22.34 36.46 -5.28
N GLY A 388 -22.96 36.49 -4.10
CA GLY A 388 -22.79 35.42 -3.11
C GLY A 388 -23.50 34.13 -3.50
N SER A 389 -24.70 34.20 -4.11
CA SER A 389 -25.43 32.98 -4.49
C SER A 389 -25.26 32.53 -5.93
N ALA A 390 -25.29 33.45 -6.90
CA ALA A 390 -25.34 33.04 -8.30
C ALA A 390 -24.03 32.38 -8.75
N ASN A 391 -24.14 31.30 -9.50
CA ASN A 391 -23.06 30.47 -10.00
C ASN A 391 -22.30 29.67 -8.95
N LEU A 392 -22.84 29.59 -7.73
CA LEU A 392 -22.20 28.91 -6.60
C LEU A 392 -23.11 27.86 -5.96
N HIS A 393 -24.38 27.87 -6.32
CA HIS A 393 -25.41 26.95 -5.82
C HIS A 393 -26.06 26.19 -6.98
N TRP A 394 -26.74 25.11 -6.63
CA TRP A 394 -27.74 24.53 -7.51
C TRP A 394 -28.91 25.48 -7.71
N ARG A 395 -29.50 25.42 -8.91
CA ARG A 395 -30.67 26.23 -9.23
C ARG A 395 -31.86 25.81 -8.38
N GLY A 396 -32.22 26.64 -7.40
CA GLY A 396 -33.22 26.29 -6.39
C GLY A 396 -34.62 26.06 -6.97
N SER A 397 -34.93 26.66 -8.13
CA SER A 397 -36.19 26.42 -8.84
C SER A 397 -36.32 25.03 -9.48
N VAL A 398 -35.20 24.32 -9.68
CA VAL A 398 -35.16 22.98 -10.26
C VAL A 398 -34.86 21.94 -9.20
N LEU A 399 -33.79 22.13 -8.42
CA LEU A 399 -33.37 21.22 -7.36
C LEU A 399 -34.01 21.61 -6.01
N ARG A 400 -35.34 21.64 -5.96
CA ARG A 400 -36.06 21.90 -4.70
C ARG A 400 -35.82 20.76 -3.71
N GLY A 401 -35.70 21.06 -2.42
CA GLY A 401 -35.40 20.08 -1.36
C GLY A 401 -33.92 19.66 -1.27
N GLU A 402 -33.02 20.28 -2.05
CA GLU A 402 -31.59 19.95 -2.08
C GLU A 402 -30.79 20.96 -1.25
N LEU A 403 -29.86 20.46 -0.43
CA LEU A 403 -29.09 21.22 0.54
C LEU A 403 -28.34 22.44 -0.03
N MET A 404 -27.68 22.29 -1.18
CA MET A 404 -26.76 23.28 -1.78
C MET A 404 -27.46 24.26 -2.72
N ARG A 405 -28.72 24.57 -2.44
CA ARG A 405 -29.48 25.65 -3.09
C ARG A 405 -29.31 26.96 -2.30
N PRO A 406 -29.54 28.14 -2.90
CA PRO A 406 -29.27 29.43 -2.26
C PRO A 406 -30.33 29.85 -1.21
N LEU A 407 -31.14 28.91 -0.72
CA LEU A 407 -32.28 29.18 0.15
C LEU A 407 -32.38 28.11 1.23
N ASN A 408 -32.31 28.52 2.49
CA ASN A 408 -32.61 27.65 3.62
C ASN A 408 -34.09 27.78 4.02
N ARG A 409 -34.72 26.66 4.37
CA ARG A 409 -36.08 26.65 4.93
C ARG A 409 -36.09 26.13 6.35
N ILE A 410 -36.10 27.08 7.27
CA ILE A 410 -36.20 26.79 8.70
C ILE A 410 -37.48 26.00 8.99
N GLY A 411 -37.33 24.86 9.66
CA GLY A 411 -38.37 23.89 9.98
C GLY A 411 -38.73 22.92 8.84
N SER A 412 -37.96 22.90 7.75
CA SER A 412 -38.09 21.93 6.65
C SER A 412 -36.70 21.44 6.24
N ARG A 413 -36.44 20.15 6.48
CA ARG A 413 -35.15 19.53 6.18
C ARG A 413 -34.88 19.50 4.67
N GLU A 414 -33.74 20.04 4.25
CA GLU A 414 -33.18 19.84 2.91
C GLU A 414 -32.25 18.60 2.91
N THR A 415 -32.04 18.05 1.72
CA THR A 415 -31.41 16.73 1.55
C THR A 415 -30.00 16.89 1.01
N LEU A 416 -29.00 16.26 1.65
CA LEU A 416 -27.67 16.10 1.06
C LEU A 416 -27.75 15.01 -0.03
N SER A 417 -27.95 15.45 -1.27
CA SER A 417 -28.19 14.51 -2.38
C SER A 417 -26.90 13.91 -2.95
N ALA A 418 -27.06 12.79 -3.66
CA ALA A 418 -25.97 12.20 -4.44
C ALA A 418 -25.42 13.16 -5.51
N ILE A 419 -26.21 14.15 -5.95
CA ILE A 419 -25.77 15.17 -6.92
C ILE A 419 -24.67 16.02 -6.31
N THR A 420 -24.87 16.49 -5.08
CA THR A 420 -23.88 17.28 -4.33
C THR A 420 -22.64 16.46 -4.01
N ILE A 421 -22.79 15.25 -3.44
CA ILE A 421 -21.65 14.40 -3.10
C ILE A 421 -20.82 14.04 -4.35
N ARG A 422 -21.47 13.66 -5.46
CA ARG A 422 -20.77 13.35 -6.71
C ARG A 422 -20.12 14.57 -7.36
N SER A 423 -20.65 15.78 -7.12
CA SER A 423 -19.99 17.01 -7.59
C SER A 423 -18.63 17.23 -6.93
N LEU A 424 -18.43 16.80 -5.68
CA LEU A 424 -17.11 16.82 -5.03
C LEU A 424 -16.16 15.80 -5.66
N ALA A 425 -16.67 14.63 -6.05
CA ALA A 425 -15.86 13.67 -6.81
C ALA A 425 -15.40 14.25 -8.16
N ASP A 426 -16.25 15.02 -8.83
CA ASP A 426 -15.89 15.74 -10.04
C ASP A 426 -14.82 16.84 -9.79
N LEU A 427 -14.66 17.34 -8.56
CA LEU A 427 -13.53 18.23 -8.17
C LEU A 427 -12.22 17.45 -8.00
N GLY A 428 -12.28 16.14 -7.72
CA GLY A 428 -11.12 15.28 -7.48
C GLY A 428 -11.10 14.57 -6.13
N TYR A 429 -12.16 14.66 -5.33
CA TYR A 429 -12.29 13.90 -4.08
C TYR A 429 -12.64 12.42 -4.32
N GLY A 430 -12.12 11.52 -3.47
CA GLY A 430 -12.71 10.19 -3.28
C GLY A 430 -13.93 10.29 -2.37
N VAL A 431 -15.11 9.88 -2.86
CA VAL A 431 -16.38 10.04 -2.13
C VAL A 431 -17.14 8.72 -1.96
N ASP A 432 -17.71 8.52 -0.78
CA ASP A 432 -18.74 7.51 -0.53
C ASP A 432 -20.12 8.10 -0.84
N ALA A 433 -20.66 7.75 -2.01
CA ALA A 433 -21.97 8.22 -2.46
C ALA A 433 -23.14 7.47 -1.83
N ASP A 434 -22.90 6.36 -1.13
CA ASP A 434 -23.97 5.60 -0.45
C ASP A 434 -24.43 6.33 0.82
N LEU A 435 -23.64 7.29 1.32
CA LEU A 435 -24.03 8.23 2.38
C LEU A 435 -24.96 9.35 1.90
N ALA A 436 -25.25 9.42 0.60
CA ALA A 436 -26.25 10.35 0.08
C ALA A 436 -27.65 10.03 0.62
N GLU A 437 -28.37 11.07 0.99
CA GLU A 437 -29.77 10.91 1.36
C GLU A 437 -30.65 10.70 0.11
N PRO A 438 -31.72 9.90 0.20
CA PRO A 438 -32.63 9.69 -0.93
C PRO A 438 -33.22 11.01 -1.43
N TYR A 439 -32.94 11.31 -2.70
CA TYR A 439 -33.38 12.54 -3.35
C TYR A 439 -33.98 12.24 -4.73
N THR A 440 -35.09 12.90 -5.04
CA THR A 440 -35.73 12.84 -6.36
C THR A 440 -36.08 14.26 -6.80
N LEU A 441 -35.80 14.59 -8.06
CA LEU A 441 -36.21 15.85 -8.63
C LEU A 441 -37.74 15.99 -8.55
N PRO A 442 -38.26 17.16 -8.13
CA PRO A 442 -39.70 17.37 -8.07
C PRO A 442 -40.31 17.26 -9.48
N GLY A 443 -41.26 16.35 -9.65
CA GLY A 443 -42.01 16.21 -10.90
C GLY A 443 -42.79 17.48 -11.26
N VAL A 444 -43.10 17.64 -12.55
CA VAL A 444 -43.94 18.73 -13.05
C VAL A 444 -45.35 18.57 -12.47
N GLY A 445 -45.70 19.39 -11.48
CA GLY A 445 -46.98 19.30 -10.74
C GLY A 445 -46.88 18.72 -9.33
N ALA A 446 -45.68 18.50 -8.79
CA ALA A 446 -45.51 18.25 -7.36
C ALA A 446 -46.11 19.41 -6.55
N ALA A 447 -46.90 19.09 -5.51
CA ALA A 447 -47.44 20.08 -4.58
C ALA A 447 -46.31 20.95 -4.02
N ASP A 448 -46.61 22.23 -3.72
CA ASP A 448 -45.64 23.11 -3.08
C ASP A 448 -45.06 22.45 -1.82
N GLU A 449 -43.73 22.55 -1.68
CA GLU A 449 -43.01 22.16 -0.48
C GLU A 449 -43.70 22.75 0.78
N LYS A 450 -43.66 22.02 1.89
CA LYS A 450 -44.31 22.39 3.16
C LYS A 450 -43.98 23.85 3.58
N PRO A 451 -44.91 24.55 4.25
CA PRO A 451 -44.65 25.90 4.71
C PRO A 451 -43.52 25.91 5.77
N GLY A 452 -42.43 26.61 5.45
CA GLY A 452 -41.31 26.91 6.33
C GLY A 452 -40.86 28.36 6.12
N ARG A 453 -40.13 28.96 7.08
CA ARG A 453 -39.59 30.31 6.90
C ARG A 453 -38.41 30.22 5.93
N VAL A 454 -38.59 30.74 4.72
CA VAL A 454 -37.51 30.86 3.73
C VAL A 454 -36.56 31.96 4.18
N VAL A 455 -35.28 31.62 4.32
CA VAL A 455 -34.20 32.58 4.54
C VAL A 455 -33.29 32.54 3.32
N ASP A 456 -32.98 33.72 2.81
CA ASP A 456 -32.10 33.92 1.66
C ASP A 456 -30.65 33.68 2.09
N LEU A 457 -29.96 32.77 1.42
CA LEU A 457 -28.52 32.58 1.59
C LEU A 457 -27.73 33.41 0.55
N GLY A 458 -28.36 34.43 -0.04
CA GLY A 458 -27.86 35.41 -1.02
C GLY A 458 -26.36 35.74 -1.01
N ASP A 459 -25.78 35.84 0.18
CA ASP A 459 -24.43 36.35 0.45
C ASP A 459 -23.59 35.41 1.34
N ASP A 460 -23.89 34.10 1.31
CA ASP A 460 -23.21 33.03 2.06
C ASP A 460 -21.84 32.60 1.50
N VAL A 461 -21.45 33.01 0.30
CA VAL A 461 -20.12 32.67 -0.23
C VAL A 461 -19.19 33.88 -0.29
N LEU A 462 -18.08 33.79 0.44
CA LEU A 462 -17.00 34.76 0.42
C LEU A 462 -16.15 34.61 -0.85
N ARG A 463 -16.13 35.66 -1.67
CA ARG A 463 -15.28 35.73 -2.87
C ARG A 463 -14.05 36.60 -2.63
N GLY A 464 -12.90 35.95 -2.49
CA GLY A 464 -11.60 36.61 -2.34
C GLY A 464 -10.51 35.97 -3.20
N PRO A 465 -9.26 36.45 -3.07
CA PRO A 465 -8.11 35.78 -3.63
C PRO A 465 -7.90 34.42 -2.95
N MET A 466 -7.62 33.39 -3.73
CA MET A 466 -7.21 32.07 -3.27
C MET A 466 -5.73 31.86 -3.60
N GLU A 467 -4.91 31.62 -2.58
CA GLU A 467 -3.49 31.35 -2.70
C GLU A 467 -3.28 29.86 -3.02
N VAL A 468 -2.66 29.54 -4.15
CA VAL A 468 -2.19 28.19 -4.45
C VAL A 468 -0.82 28.04 -3.81
N VAL A 469 -0.66 27.00 -2.99
CA VAL A 469 0.56 26.72 -2.23
C VAL A 469 1.17 25.37 -2.60
N ASP A 470 2.50 25.30 -2.62
CA ASP A 470 3.23 24.02 -2.74
C ASP A 470 3.22 23.24 -1.41
N SER A 471 3.83 22.05 -1.38
CA SER A 471 3.90 21.21 -0.18
C SER A 471 4.68 21.84 0.98
N ALA A 472 5.52 22.85 0.71
CA ALA A 472 6.22 23.63 1.71
C ALA A 472 5.43 24.87 2.17
N GLY A 473 4.17 25.01 1.73
CA GLY A 473 3.29 26.13 2.08
C GLY A 473 3.62 27.44 1.38
N ARG A 474 4.50 27.44 0.39
CA ARG A 474 4.90 28.66 -0.32
C ARG A 474 3.86 28.98 -1.38
N VAL A 475 3.42 30.24 -1.43
CA VAL A 475 2.47 30.71 -2.44
C VAL A 475 3.13 30.69 -3.81
N VAL A 476 2.65 29.82 -4.70
CA VAL A 476 3.14 29.67 -6.09
C VAL A 476 2.27 30.43 -7.08
N ARG A 477 0.99 30.65 -6.77
CA ARG A 477 0.02 31.36 -7.62
C ARG A 477 -1.10 31.96 -6.78
N VAL A 478 -1.72 33.04 -7.23
CA VAL A 478 -2.93 33.60 -6.61
C VAL A 478 -4.06 33.64 -7.64
N LEU A 479 -5.14 32.94 -7.36
CA LEU A 479 -6.37 32.99 -8.15
C LEU A 479 -7.26 34.10 -7.64
N ARG A 480 -7.68 35.01 -8.52
CA ARG A 480 -8.62 36.08 -8.18
C ARG A 480 -10.02 35.67 -8.60
N ASN A 481 -10.86 35.28 -7.64
CA ASN A 481 -12.26 34.94 -7.91
C ASN A 481 -13.10 36.22 -8.04
N ARG A 482 -12.92 36.96 -9.14
CA ARG A 482 -13.66 38.21 -9.38
C ARG A 482 -15.08 37.91 -9.87
N SER A 483 -16.05 38.64 -9.33
CA SER A 483 -17.39 38.71 -9.92
C SER A 483 -17.31 39.25 -11.35
N PRO A 484 -18.06 38.69 -12.32
CA PRO A 484 -18.21 39.29 -13.64
C PRO A 484 -18.66 40.75 -13.49
N GLY A 485 -17.81 41.72 -13.89
CA GLY A 485 -18.14 43.16 -13.87
C GLY A 485 -17.28 44.04 -12.96
N GLN A 486 -16.42 43.50 -12.09
CA GLN A 486 -15.47 44.34 -11.33
C GLN A 486 -14.25 44.74 -12.19
N ILE A 487 -14.28 45.96 -12.73
CA ILE A 487 -13.13 46.65 -13.35
C ILE A 487 -12.08 46.89 -12.26
N PRO A 488 -10.77 46.65 -12.50
CA PRO A 488 -9.73 46.93 -11.52
C PRO A 488 -9.72 48.41 -11.13
N SER A 489 -9.82 48.72 -9.84
CA SER A 489 -9.36 49.99 -9.30
C SER A 489 -7.86 50.11 -9.58
N ARG A 490 -7.48 51.24 -10.20
CA ARG A 490 -6.11 51.57 -10.58
C ARG A 490 -5.23 51.88 -9.37
#